data_AF-A0A950WVH0-F1
#
_entry.id   AF-A0A950WVH0-F1
#
_cell.length_a   1.000
_cell.length_b   1.000
_cell.length_c   1.000
_cell.angle_alpha   90.00
_cell.angle_beta   90.00
_cell.angle_gamma   90.00
#
_symmetry.space_group_name_H-M   'P 1'
#
loop_
_entity.id
_entity.type
_entity.pdbx_description
1 polymer ?
#
loop_
_entity_poly.entity_id
_entity_poly.type
_entity_poly.pdbx_seq_one_letter_code
_entity_poly.pdbx_strand_id
1 'polypeptide(L)'
;LYPSMRVNGLALSFSLAYVAGTLGALVHLRRRIGGVDGRRLIRSLARIAVASAAMAAATIAVSHVVGGNEGLRLLIRVGLSVAVGLGVYGLAAVVLRMDEVTTLLPIRRRAS
;
A
#
# COMPACT_ATOMS: atom_id res chain seq x y z
N LEU A 1 9.61 21.72 -23.52
CA LEU A 1 8.93 20.44 -23.20
C LEU A 1 9.86 19.33 -22.66
N TYR A 2 11.02 19.62 -22.05
CA TYR A 2 11.98 18.60 -21.53
C TYR A 2 12.42 18.66 -20.04
N PRO A 3 11.76 19.32 -19.05
CA PRO A 3 12.24 19.24 -17.65
C PRO A 3 11.66 18.07 -16.83
N SER A 4 10.56 17.45 -17.24
CA SER A 4 9.73 16.60 -16.37
C SER A 4 10.32 15.21 -16.04
N MET A 5 11.26 14.70 -16.85
CA MET A 5 11.89 13.40 -16.59
C MET A 5 13.06 13.47 -15.61
N ARG A 6 13.66 14.64 -15.38
CA ARG A 6 14.83 14.76 -14.47
C ARG A 6 14.47 14.46 -13.01
N VAL A 7 13.31 14.95 -12.55
CA VAL A 7 12.85 14.74 -11.16
C VAL A 7 12.25 13.35 -10.97
N ASN A 8 11.45 12.87 -11.94
CA ASN A 8 10.84 11.54 -11.89
C ASN A 8 11.87 10.41 -12.02
N GLY A 9 12.91 10.59 -12.84
CA GLY A 9 14.00 9.62 -12.98
C GLY A 9 14.79 9.44 -11.69
N LEU A 10 15.02 10.54 -10.94
CA LEU A 10 15.64 10.49 -9.61
C LEU A 10 14.73 9.74 -8.62
N ALA A 11 13.44 10.09 -8.55
CA ALA A 11 12.49 9.42 -7.64
C ALA A 11 12.38 7.90 -7.92
N LEU A 12 12.37 7.50 -9.19
CA LEU A 12 12.35 6.09 -9.60
C LEU A 12 13.66 5.40 -9.22
N SER A 13 14.81 6.04 -9.45
CA SER A 13 16.12 5.50 -9.08
C SER A 13 16.24 5.28 -7.57
N PHE A 14 15.79 6.25 -6.76
CA PHE A 14 15.73 6.10 -5.30
C PHE A 14 14.81 4.95 -4.89
N SER A 15 13.61 4.87 -5.47
CA SER A 15 12.67 3.79 -5.18
C SER A 15 13.27 2.42 -5.49
N LEU A 16 13.95 2.28 -6.64
CA LEU A 16 14.64 1.06 -7.02
C LEU A 16 15.81 0.74 -6.10
N ALA A 17 16.60 1.74 -5.70
CA ALA A 17 17.70 1.57 -4.75
C ALA A 17 17.19 1.06 -3.39
N TYR A 18 16.08 1.60 -2.89
CA TYR A 18 15.44 1.12 -1.67
C TYR A 18 14.93 -0.32 -1.82
N VAL A 19 14.25 -0.64 -2.92
CA VAL A 19 13.78 -2.01 -3.18
C VAL A 19 14.97 -2.99 -3.21
N ALA A 20 16.05 -2.64 -3.92
CA ALA A 20 17.25 -3.47 -3.98
C ALA A 20 17.89 -3.65 -2.60
N GLY A 21 17.98 -2.57 -1.82
CA GLY A 21 18.49 -2.61 -0.44
C GLY A 21 17.64 -3.48 0.48
N THR A 22 16.31 -3.34 0.43
CA THR A 22 15.37 -4.18 1.18
C THR A 22 15.48 -5.64 0.80
N LEU A 23 15.57 -5.97 -0.49
CA LEU A 23 15.75 -7.34 -0.96
C LEU A 23 17.09 -7.92 -0.50
N GLY A 24 18.18 -7.14 -0.60
CA GLY A 24 19.50 -7.54 -0.12
C GLY A 24 19.51 -7.83 1.39
N ALA A 25 18.92 -6.92 2.18
CA ALA A 25 18.77 -7.10 3.63
C ALA A 25 17.92 -8.32 3.98
N LEU A 26 16.81 -8.54 3.24
CA LEU A 26 15.94 -9.70 3.44
C LEU A 26 16.66 -11.01 3.13
N VAL A 27 17.45 -11.07 2.05
CA VAL A 27 18.25 -12.25 1.69
C VAL A 27 19.33 -12.50 2.75
N HIS A 28 20.03 -11.45 3.18
CA HIS A 28 21.06 -11.55 4.21
C HIS A 28 20.47 -12.06 5.53
N LEU A 29 19.34 -11.48 5.95
CA LEU A 29 18.60 -11.91 7.13
C LEU A 29 18.16 -13.37 6.99
N ARG A 30 17.55 -13.76 5.87
CA ARG A 30 17.09 -15.13 5.62
C ARG A 30 18.22 -16.16 5.71
N ARG A 31 19.43 -15.80 5.27
CA ARG A 31 20.62 -16.64 5.41
C ARG A 31 21.11 -16.75 6.86
N ARG A 32 20.99 -15.68 7.65
CA ARG A 32 21.50 -15.60 9.02
C ARG A 32 20.62 -16.31 10.06
N ILE A 33 19.29 -16.20 9.95
CA ILE A 33 18.34 -16.83 10.87
C ILE A 33 17.85 -18.22 10.40
N GLY A 34 18.35 -18.74 9.28
CA GLY A 34 18.03 -20.08 8.79
C GLY A 34 16.61 -20.24 8.22
N GLY A 35 15.76 -19.21 8.29
CA GLY A 35 14.43 -19.25 7.71
C GLY A 35 13.65 -17.95 7.92
N VAL A 36 13.11 -17.43 6.82
CA VAL A 36 11.92 -16.58 6.83
C VAL A 36 10.83 -17.44 6.21
N ASP A 37 9.64 -17.49 6.82
CA ASP A 37 8.49 -18.17 6.22
C ASP A 37 8.08 -17.43 4.94
N GLY A 38 8.80 -17.71 3.86
CA GLY A 38 8.65 -17.03 2.57
C GLY A 38 7.27 -17.27 1.98
N ARG A 39 6.63 -18.40 2.31
CA ARG A 39 5.26 -18.68 1.88
C ARG A 39 4.27 -17.76 2.59
N ARG A 40 4.45 -17.51 3.90
CA ARG A 40 3.68 -16.51 4.63
C ARG A 40 3.93 -15.10 4.09
N LEU A 41 5.18 -14.74 3.81
CA LEU A 41 5.53 -13.42 3.23
C LEU A 41 4.87 -13.20 1.86
N ILE A 42 5.00 -14.16 0.94
CA ILE A 42 4.40 -14.09 -0.41
C ILE A 42 2.88 -14.03 -0.31
N ARG A 43 2.27 -14.81 0.61
CA ARG A 43 0.82 -14.77 0.83
C ARG A 43 0.35 -13.42 1.36
N SER A 44 1.09 -12.81 2.29
CA SER A 44 0.81 -11.45 2.77
C SER A 44 0.93 -10.44 1.63
N LEU A 45 2.03 -10.47 0.85
CA LEU A 45 2.22 -9.59 -0.30
C LEU A 45 1.10 -9.73 -1.34
N ALA A 46 0.65 -10.95 -1.63
CA ALA A 46 -0.46 -11.18 -2.56
C ALA A 46 -1.77 -10.57 -2.04
N ARG A 47 -2.08 -10.73 -0.74
CA ARG A 47 -3.26 -10.08 -0.14
C ARG A 47 -3.16 -8.56 -0.16
N ILE A 48 -1.98 -7.99 0.15
CA ILE A 48 -1.73 -6.54 0.04
C ILE A 48 -2.00 -6.09 -1.40
N ALA A 49 -1.44 -6.79 -2.38
CA ALA A 49 -1.61 -6.45 -3.79
C ALA A 49 -3.08 -6.47 -4.22
N VAL A 50 -3.86 -7.47 -3.79
CA VAL A 50 -5.31 -7.56 -4.07
C VAL A 50 -6.08 -6.42 -3.41
N ALA A 51 -5.80 -6.12 -2.13
CA ALA A 51 -6.44 -5.00 -1.42
C ALA A 51 -6.12 -3.66 -2.08
N SER A 52 -4.86 -3.45 -2.46
CA SER A 52 -4.40 -2.25 -3.18
C SER A 52 -5.05 -2.13 -4.57
N ALA A 53 -5.23 -3.24 -5.29
CA ALA A 53 -5.93 -3.24 -6.57
C ALA A 53 -7.41 -2.87 -6.43
N ALA A 54 -8.10 -3.41 -5.40
CA ALA A 54 -9.48 -3.04 -5.10
C ALA A 54 -9.61 -1.54 -4.72
N MET A 55 -8.67 -1.05 -3.89
CA MET A 55 -8.58 0.38 -3.56
C MET A 55 -8.37 1.23 -4.82
N ALA A 56 -7.45 0.85 -5.70
CA ALA A 56 -7.17 1.57 -6.93
C ALA A 56 -8.41 1.63 -7.85
N ALA A 57 -9.15 0.53 -7.99
CA ALA A 57 -10.39 0.51 -8.76
C ALA A 57 -11.44 1.48 -8.18
N ALA A 58 -11.58 1.49 -6.84
CA ALA A 58 -12.52 2.38 -6.17
C ALA A 58 -12.13 3.86 -6.31
N THR A 59 -10.85 4.20 -6.16
CA THR A 59 -10.39 5.60 -6.31
C THR A 59 -10.51 6.07 -7.75
N ILE A 60 -10.24 5.22 -8.74
CA ILE A 60 -10.48 5.51 -10.16
C ILE A 60 -11.97 5.78 -10.40
N ALA A 61 -12.86 4.94 -9.88
CA ALA A 61 -14.31 5.15 -10.01
C ALA A 61 -14.76 6.49 -9.42
N VAL A 62 -14.31 6.84 -8.20
CA VAL A 62 -14.58 8.14 -7.57
C VAL A 62 -14.05 9.29 -8.43
N SER A 63 -12.88 9.11 -9.03
CA SER A 63 -12.27 10.12 -9.89
C SER A 63 -13.09 10.40 -11.16
N HIS A 64 -13.83 9.41 -11.67
CA HIS A 64 -14.72 9.57 -12.83
C HIS A 64 -16.07 10.20 -12.46
N VAL A 65 -16.58 9.92 -11.25
CA VAL A 65 -17.89 10.43 -10.80
C VAL A 65 -17.79 11.88 -10.30
N VAL A 66 -16.70 12.24 -9.64
CA VAL A 66 -16.51 13.58 -9.09
C VAL A 66 -15.77 14.45 -10.12
N GLY A 67 -16.52 15.22 -10.90
CA GLY A 67 -15.99 16.18 -11.87
C GLY A 67 -15.56 17.50 -11.21
N GLY A 68 -14.33 17.93 -11.51
CA GLY A 68 -13.77 19.23 -11.11
C GLY A 68 -12.28 19.15 -10.84
N ASN A 69 -11.48 19.89 -11.62
CA ASN A 69 -10.02 19.92 -11.50
C ASN A 69 -9.50 21.22 -10.85
N GLU A 70 -10.38 22.06 -10.30
CA GLU A 70 -9.97 23.38 -9.78
C GLU A 70 -10.56 23.69 -8.39
N GLY A 71 -9.76 24.40 -7.59
CA GLY A 71 -10.14 24.98 -6.31
C GLY A 71 -10.75 23.99 -5.32
N LEU A 72 -11.87 24.41 -4.72
CA LEU A 72 -12.59 23.64 -3.69
C LEU A 72 -13.09 22.28 -4.20
N ARG A 73 -13.44 22.16 -5.50
CA ARG A 73 -13.89 20.89 -6.09
C ARG A 73 -12.75 19.85 -6.16
N LEU A 74 -11.53 20.29 -6.43
CA LEU A 74 -10.37 19.40 -6.40
C LEU A 74 -10.11 18.90 -4.97
N LEU A 75 -10.19 19.78 -3.97
CA LEU A 75 -10.03 19.40 -2.56
C LEU A 75 -11.08 18.39 -2.12
N ILE A 76 -12.35 18.61 -2.47
CA ILE A 76 -13.45 17.67 -2.17
C ILE A 76 -13.22 16.33 -2.89
N ARG A 77 -12.82 16.35 -4.17
CA ARG A 77 -12.53 15.14 -4.94
C ARG A 77 -11.41 14.33 -4.32
N VAL A 78 -10.29 14.96 -3.96
CA VAL A 78 -9.15 14.29 -3.32
C VAL A 78 -9.56 13.76 -1.95
N GLY A 79 -10.26 14.57 -1.14
CA GLY A 79 -10.74 14.16 0.19
C GLY A 79 -11.65 12.94 0.14
N LEU A 80 -12.64 12.94 -0.77
CA LEU A 80 -13.52 11.78 -0.98
C LEU A 80 -12.75 10.57 -1.50
N SER A 81 -11.81 10.76 -2.43
CA SER A 81 -10.99 9.66 -2.97
C SER A 81 -10.15 9.01 -1.87
N VAL A 82 -9.55 9.81 -0.98
CA VAL A 82 -8.78 9.30 0.16
C VAL A 82 -9.68 8.55 1.14
N ALA A 83 -10.84 9.12 1.50
CA ALA A 83 -11.77 8.49 2.44
C ALA A 83 -12.31 7.15 1.88
N VAL A 84 -12.72 7.12 0.62
CA VAL A 84 -13.19 5.89 -0.05
C VAL A 84 -12.06 4.87 -0.18
N GLY A 85 -10.87 5.31 -0.61
CA GLY A 85 -9.72 4.43 -0.73
C GLY A 85 -9.33 3.77 0.60
N LEU A 86 -9.30 4.55 1.69
CA LEU A 86 -9.06 4.04 3.05
C LEU A 86 -10.14 3.04 3.47
N GLY A 87 -11.41 3.35 3.23
CA GLY A 87 -12.53 2.46 3.53
C GLY A 87 -12.43 1.13 2.78
N VAL A 88 -12.17 1.18 1.48
CA VAL A 88 -12.07 -0.02 0.63
C VAL A 88 -10.85 -0.86 0.99
N TYR A 89 -9.68 -0.23 1.19
CA TYR A 89 -8.48 -0.96 1.61
C TYR A 89 -8.67 -1.60 2.99
N GLY A 90 -9.24 -0.86 3.95
CA GLY A 90 -9.53 -1.37 5.28
C GLY A 90 -10.50 -2.55 5.26
N LEU A 91 -11.60 -2.44 4.50
CA LEU A 91 -12.54 -3.55 4.30
C LEU A 91 -11.89 -4.75 3.63
N ALA A 92 -11.11 -4.54 2.57
CA ALA A 92 -10.40 -5.60 1.88
C ALA A 92 -9.39 -6.29 2.82
N ALA A 93 -8.67 -5.53 3.65
CA ALA A 93 -7.72 -6.08 4.63
C ALA A 93 -8.42 -6.94 5.70
N VAL A 94 -9.61 -6.52 6.16
CA VAL A 94 -10.44 -7.30 7.10
C VAL A 94 -10.97 -8.57 6.44
N VAL A 95 -11.53 -8.45 5.23
CA VAL A 95 -12.10 -9.59 4.47
C VAL A 95 -11.02 -10.62 4.12
N LEU A 96 -9.85 -10.16 3.69
CA LEU A 96 -8.73 -11.05 3.32
C LEU A 96 -8.07 -11.71 4.54
N ARG A 97 -8.52 -11.37 5.77
CA ARG A 97 -7.93 -11.83 7.04
C ARG A 97 -6.41 -11.75 6.97
N MET A 98 -5.89 -10.57 6.66
CA MET A 98 -4.44 -10.36 6.66
C MET A 98 -3.95 -10.69 8.07
N ASP A 99 -3.13 -11.73 8.17
CA ASP A 99 -2.77 -12.33 9.46
C ASP A 99 -2.14 -11.31 10.43
N GLU A 100 -1.56 -10.23 9.90
CA GLU A 100 -1.07 -9.05 10.63
C GLU A 100 -2.14 -8.37 11.49
N VAL A 101 -3.39 -8.27 11.00
CA VAL A 101 -4.51 -7.68 11.76
C VAL A 101 -4.94 -8.61 12.88
N THR A 102 -4.96 -9.93 12.64
CA THR A 102 -5.30 -10.92 13.68
C THR A 102 -4.20 -11.11 14.72
N THR A 103 -2.93 -10.81 14.40
CA THR A 103 -1.82 -10.85 15.37
C THR A 103 -1.69 -9.56 16.20
N LEU A 104 -2.17 -8.41 15.70
CA LEU A 104 -2.17 -7.13 16.45
C LEU A 104 -3.46 -6.86 17.25
N LEU A 105 -4.59 -7.47 16.88
CA LEU A 105 -5.84 -7.37 17.64
C LEU A 105 -5.81 -7.93 19.09
N PRO A 106 -4.98 -8.92 19.48
CA PRO A 106 -4.95 -9.41 20.86
C PRO A 106 -4.13 -8.54 21.83
N ILE A 107 -3.28 -7.62 21.37
CA ILE A 107 -2.47 -6.76 22.27
C ILE A 107 -3.33 -5.70 22.96
N ARG A 108 -4.42 -5.26 22.34
CA ARG A 108 -5.30 -4.22 22.92
C ARG A 108 -6.21 -4.73 24.05
N ARG A 109 -6.24 -6.05 24.32
CA ARG A 109 -7.05 -6.65 25.40
C ARG A 109 -6.29 -6.88 26.72
N ARG A 110 -5.00 -6.51 26.80
CA ARG A 110 -4.19 -6.69 28.02
C ARG A 110 -3.90 -5.40 28.80
N ALA A 111 -4.56 -4.29 28.46
CA ALA A 111 -4.38 -2.99 29.11
C ALA A 111 -5.69 -2.37 29.63
N SER A 112 -6.65 -3.20 30.06
CA SER A 112 -7.76 -2.78 30.92
C SER A 112 -7.86 -3.69 32.12
#